data_AF-A0A523WI09-F1
#
_entry.id   AF-A0A523WI09-F1
#
_cell.length_a   1.000
_cell.length_b   1.000
_cell.length_c   1.000
_cell.angle_alpha   90.00
_cell.angle_beta   90.00
_cell.angle_gamma   90.00
#
_symmetry.space_group_name_H-M   'P 1'
#
loop_
_entity.id
_entity.type
_entity.pdbx_description
1 polymer ?
#
loop_
_entity_poly.entity_id
_entity_poly.type
_entity_poly.pdbx_seq_one_letter_code
_entity_poly.pdbx_strand_id
1 'polypeptide(L)' 'MLKKIKGRVWKLGNNIDTDIIYPGKYLPIIEAKEMALHALEGYDKDFPKKIKKGD' A
#
# COMPACT_ATOMS: atom_id res chain seq x y z
N MET A 1 8.64 19.99 -7.73
CA MET A 1 8.64 19.08 -6.57
C MET A 1 8.11 19.82 -5.36
N LEU A 2 7.31 19.17 -4.49
CA LEU A 2 6.84 19.78 -3.25
C LEU A 2 8.02 20.02 -2.30
N LYS A 3 8.19 21.25 -1.81
CA LYS A 3 9.25 21.61 -0.85
C LYS A 3 9.11 20.88 0.50
N LYS A 4 7.90 20.44 0.86
CA LYS A 4 7.58 19.65 2.06
C LYS A 4 6.39 18.74 1.78
N ILE A 5 6.41 17.50 2.29
CA ILE A 5 5.30 16.55 2.29
C ILE A 5 4.74 16.48 3.72
N LYS A 6 3.42 16.48 3.88
CA LYS A 6 2.72 16.35 5.16
C LYS A 6 1.62 15.29 4.99
N GLY A 7 1.56 14.34 5.92
CA GLY A 7 0.70 13.17 5.83
C GLY A 7 0.49 12.47 7.17
N ARG A 8 -0.36 11.44 7.16
CA ARG A 8 -0.63 10.57 8.31
C ARG A 8 0.26 9.34 8.23
N VAL A 9 1.17 9.21 9.19
CA VAL A 9 2.07 8.05 9.25
C VAL A 9 1.29 6.75 9.50
N TRP A 10 1.49 5.78 8.61
CA TRP A 10 1.16 4.38 8.83
C TRP A 10 2.44 3.62 9.19
N LYS A 11 2.59 3.27 10.48
CA LYS A 11 3.74 2.51 10.95
C LYS A 11 3.44 1.01 10.92
N LEU A 12 4.20 0.27 10.12
CA LEU A 12 4.16 -1.20 10.06
C LEU A 12 5.13 -1.82 11.08
N GLY A 13 5.00 -3.13 11.28
CA GLY A 13 5.90 -3.92 12.12
C GLY A 13 7.25 -4.22 11.46
N ASN A 14 7.96 -5.21 12.00
CA ASN A 14 9.20 -5.73 11.41
C ASN A 14 8.87 -6.81 10.36
N ASN A 15 9.88 -7.19 9.56
CA ASN A 15 9.79 -8.30 8.60
C ASN A 15 8.66 -8.15 7.57
N ILE A 16 8.44 -6.92 7.09
CA ILE A 16 7.50 -6.62 6.02
C ILE A 16 8.15 -6.98 4.68
N ASP A 17 7.67 -8.06 4.06
CA ASP A 17 8.14 -8.54 2.77
C ASP A 17 7.24 -8.09 1.60
N THR A 18 7.56 -8.57 0.40
CA THR A 18 6.85 -8.21 -0.83
C THR A 18 5.42 -8.72 -0.86
N ASP A 19 5.12 -9.89 -0.29
CA ASP A 19 3.75 -10.43 -0.26
C ASP A 19 2.88 -9.70 0.75
N ILE A 20 3.47 -9.16 1.82
CA ILE A 20 2.78 -8.25 2.74
C ILE A 20 2.43 -6.93 2.05
N ILE A 21 3.33 -6.37 1.23
CA ILE A 21 3.13 -5.11 0.50
C ILE A 21 2.16 -5.29 -0.68
N TYR A 22 2.33 -6.35 -1.47
CA TYR A 22 1.54 -6.65 -2.65
C TYR A 22 1.49 -8.17 -2.89
N PRO A 23 0.40 -8.84 -2.46
CA PRO A 23 0.29 -10.29 -2.54
C PRO A 23 0.48 -10.85 -3.97
N GLY A 24 1.26 -11.94 -4.09
CA GLY A 24 1.58 -12.57 -5.37
C GLY A 24 0.38 -12.93 -6.27
N LYS A 25 -0.81 -13.15 -5.68
CA LYS A 25 -2.07 -13.39 -6.43
C LYS A 25 -2.47 -12.23 -7.35
N TYR A 26 -1.96 -11.02 -7.12
CA TYR A 26 -2.26 -9.83 -7.91
C TYR A 26 -1.21 -9.50 -8.97
N LEU A 27 -0.12 -10.28 -9.10
CA LEU A 27 0.94 -10.05 -10.09
C LEU A 27 0.46 -9.93 -11.55
N PRO A 28 -0.65 -10.57 -12.00
CA PRO A 28 -1.17 -10.32 -13.35
C PRO A 28 -1.67 -8.89 -13.60
N ILE A 29 -1.97 -8.12 -12.55
CA ILE A 29 -2.40 -6.72 -12.65
C ILE A 29 -1.14 -5.84 -12.77
N ILE A 30 -1.06 -5.08 -13.87
CA ILE A 30 0.08 -4.20 -14.17
C ILE A 30 -0.29 -2.71 -14.23
N GLU A 31 -1.58 -2.39 -14.19
CA GLU A 31 -2.05 -1.00 -14.18
C GLU A 31 -1.94 -0.44 -12.76
N ALA A 32 -1.20 0.66 -12.61
CA ALA A 32 -0.79 1.16 -11.30
C ALA A 32 -1.96 1.59 -10.39
N LYS A 33 -3.06 2.12 -10.95
CA LYS A 33 -4.24 2.48 -10.17
C LYS A 33 -4.97 1.23 -9.68
N GLU A 34 -5.04 0.18 -10.50
CA GLU A 34 -5.60 -1.11 -10.09
C GLU A 34 -4.72 -1.80 -9.03
N MET A 35 -3.39 -1.79 -9.19
CA MET A 35 -2.45 -2.31 -8.19
C MET A 35 -2.63 -1.61 -6.83
N ALA A 36 -2.85 -0.29 -6.83
CA ALA A 36 -3.04 0.50 -5.61
C ALA A 36 -4.26 0.05 -4.79
N LEU A 37 -5.26 -0.59 -5.41
CA LEU A 37 -6.44 -1.13 -4.72
C LEU A 37 -6.11 -2.35 -3.85
N HIS A 38 -4.92 -2.92 -4.00
CA HIS A 38 -4.47 -4.12 -3.29
C HIS A 38 -3.25 -3.87 -2.39
N ALA A 39 -2.84 -2.62 -2.25
CA ALA A 39 -1.68 -2.24 -1.46
C ALA A 39 -1.87 -2.63 0.02
N LEU A 40 -0.90 -3.36 0.56
CA LEU A 40 -0.84 -3.80 1.96
C LEU A 40 -1.99 -4.73 2.38
N GLU A 41 -2.69 -5.38 1.43
CA GLU A 41 -3.69 -6.40 1.76
C GLU A 41 -3.09 -7.62 2.50
N GLY A 42 -1.81 -7.90 2.29
CA GLY A 42 -1.10 -8.95 3.03
C GLY A 42 -0.88 -8.59 4.51
N TYR A 43 -0.87 -7.30 4.84
CA TYR A 43 -0.86 -6.81 6.22
C TYR A 43 -2.27 -6.72 6.81
N ASP A 44 -3.19 -6.12 6.06
CA ASP A 44 -4.58 -5.88 6.46
C ASP A 44 -5.47 -5.78 5.21
N LYS A 45 -6.43 -6.69 5.08
CA LYS A 45 -7.29 -6.81 3.89
C LYS A 45 -8.11 -5.55 3.60
N ASP A 46 -8.39 -4.73 4.61
CA ASP A 46 -9.12 -3.48 4.45
C ASP A 46 -8.21 -2.26 4.37
N PHE A 47 -6.88 -2.44 4.34
CA PHE A 47 -5.91 -1.35 4.31
C PHE A 47 -6.10 -0.39 3.12
N PRO A 48 -6.37 -0.86 1.88
CA PRO A 48 -6.62 0.03 0.75
C PRO A 48 -7.79 1.01 0.98
N LYS A 49 -8.78 0.63 1.80
CA LYS A 49 -9.93 1.48 2.15
C LYS A 49 -9.59 2.52 3.22
N LYS A 50 -8.51 2.30 3.96
CA LYS A 50 -8.09 3.14 5.10
C LYS A 50 -7.10 4.22 4.67
N ILE A 51 -6.22 3.93 3.71
CA ILE A 51 -5.23 4.91 3.23
C ILE A 51 -5.88 6.02 2.43
N LYS A 52 -5.30 7.22 2.51
CA LYS A 52 -5.68 8.37 1.69
C LYS A 52 -4.48 8.92 0.95
N LYS A 53 -4.77 9.63 -0.14
CA LYS A 53 -3.72 10.32 -0.91
C LYS A 53 -2.97 11.29 0.00
N GLY A 54 -1.66 11.09 0.09
CA GLY A 54 -0.77 11.93 0.90
C GLY A 54 -0.67 11.53 2.36
N ASP A 55 -1.24 10.38 2.76
CA ASP A 55 -0.89 9.72 4.02
C ASP A 55 0.60 9.40 4.08
#